data_AF-A0A0C2J2S1-F1
#
_entry.id   AF-A0A0C2J2S1-F1
#
_cell.length_a   1.000
_cell.length_b   1.000
_cell.length_c   1.000
_cell.angle_alpha   90.00
_cell.angle_beta   90.00
_cell.angle_gamma   90.00
#
_symmetry.space_group_name_H-M   'P 1'
#
loop_
_entity.id
_entity.type
_entity.pdbx_description
1 polymer ?
#
loop_
_entity_poly.entity_id
_entity_poly.type
_entity_poly.pdbx_seq_one_letter_code
_entity_poly.pdbx_strand_id
1 'polypeptide(L)'
;MADESAPTQSRADLNKKWAQHIEQAKKCEKEGNWEGMVYMTSEAGNGYFEAAQFKDKGLFSIHKASSEFLSAADCYHKALCEKAYDTYLLAIDRFLKNNEINQAIHISVKCGYQYEKDWSDFEKGDEFYDKANKLRKKYNRYHLCALTSEFMHGVIGDVSKKLKCDPENAIKIIYFKSRIMFEAGVCRKCIPFHSIFLEYFAETRKKENMYENSIKYRNKIEWLKEYHEKFKEILTQTIVFLERLVEERKKRDPVQRCLSAIRGCLNMSGTCLNFYILLRHDLKKLLF
;
A
#
# COMPACT_ATOMS: atom_id res chain seq x y z
N MET A 1 18.86 -5.81 -49.60
CA MET A 1 18.71 -5.75 -48.14
C MET A 1 17.82 -6.92 -47.75
N ALA A 2 18.42 -8.00 -47.23
CA ALA A 2 17.66 -9.15 -46.76
C ALA A 2 17.08 -8.80 -45.40
N ASP A 3 15.76 -8.89 -45.29
CA ASP A 3 15.02 -8.73 -44.04
C ASP A 3 15.27 -9.99 -43.20
N GLU A 4 16.21 -9.89 -42.24
CA GLU A 4 16.47 -10.96 -41.27
C GLU A 4 15.26 -11.08 -40.32
N SER A 5 14.24 -11.82 -40.77
CA SER A 5 13.09 -12.12 -39.94
C SER A 5 13.54 -12.96 -38.73
N ALA A 6 13.59 -12.34 -37.56
CA ALA A 6 13.92 -13.01 -36.31
C ALA A 6 13.02 -14.26 -36.13
N PRO A 7 13.59 -15.41 -35.73
CA PRO A 7 12.82 -16.65 -35.57
C PRO A 7 11.67 -16.42 -34.59
N THR A 8 10.45 -16.59 -35.08
CA THR A 8 9.23 -16.38 -34.30
C THR A 8 9.11 -17.53 -33.30
N GLN A 9 9.52 -17.31 -32.05
CA GLN A 9 9.31 -18.28 -30.98
C GLN A 9 7.82 -18.62 -30.88
N SER A 10 7.50 -19.91 -30.77
CA SER A 10 6.11 -20.32 -30.67
C SER A 10 5.49 -19.79 -29.37
N ARG A 11 4.19 -19.47 -29.42
CA ARG A 11 3.44 -19.04 -28.22
C ARG A 11 3.50 -20.08 -27.09
N ALA A 12 3.62 -21.36 -27.42
CA ALA A 12 3.74 -22.44 -26.46
C ALA A 12 5.08 -22.38 -25.70
N ASP A 13 6.18 -22.11 -26.39
CA ASP A 13 7.51 -21.98 -25.78
C ASP A 13 7.58 -20.77 -24.83
N LEU A 14 6.95 -19.67 -25.23
CA LEU A 14 6.85 -18.46 -24.40
C LEU A 14 6.03 -18.70 -23.13
N ASN A 15 4.90 -19.42 -23.23
CA ASN A 15 4.11 -19.84 -22.07
C ASN A 15 4.91 -20.72 -21.11
N LYS A 16 5.70 -21.66 -21.64
CA LYS A 16 6.52 -22.57 -20.84
C LYS A 16 7.60 -21.80 -20.07
N LYS A 17 8.33 -20.90 -20.74
CA LYS A 17 9.34 -20.04 -20.09
C LYS A 17 8.72 -19.17 -19.00
N TRP A 18 7.61 -18.51 -19.31
CA TRP A 18 6.87 -17.71 -18.33
C TRP A 18 6.51 -18.52 -17.07
N ALA A 19 5.95 -19.72 -17.24
CA ALA A 19 5.57 -20.57 -16.11
C ALA A 19 6.78 -20.97 -15.26
N GLN A 20 7.92 -21.26 -15.89
CA GLN A 20 9.17 -21.59 -15.19
C GLN A 20 9.66 -20.42 -14.31
N HIS A 21 9.67 -19.19 -14.84
CA HIS A 21 10.07 -18.01 -14.06
C HIS A 21 9.15 -17.77 -12.85
N ILE A 22 7.84 -17.96 -13.01
CA ILE A 22 6.88 -17.83 -11.89
C ILE A 22 7.07 -18.92 -10.84
N GLU A 23 7.31 -20.16 -11.26
CA GLU A 23 7.55 -21.27 -10.34
C GLU A 23 8.82 -21.06 -9.53
N GLN A 24 9.92 -20.67 -10.19
CA GLN A 24 11.17 -20.32 -9.54
C GLN A 24 10.98 -19.16 -8.55
N ALA A 25 10.31 -18.08 -8.97
CA ALA A 25 10.08 -16.93 -8.09
C ALA A 25 9.31 -17.30 -6.82
N LYS A 26 8.25 -18.10 -6.96
CA LYS A 26 7.47 -18.63 -5.82
C LYS A 26 8.29 -19.54 -4.91
N LYS A 27 9.21 -20.32 -5.48
CA LYS A 27 10.10 -21.19 -4.70
C LYS A 27 11.05 -20.33 -3.85
N CYS A 28 11.74 -19.36 -4.45
CA CYS A 28 12.64 -18.45 -3.74
C CYS A 28 11.91 -17.67 -2.63
N GLU A 29 10.68 -17.21 -2.89
CA GLU A 29 9.84 -16.51 -1.90
C GLU A 29 9.49 -17.38 -0.69
N LYS A 30 9.22 -18.68 -0.89
CA LYS A 30 8.94 -19.62 0.20
C LYS A 30 10.17 -19.97 1.03
N GLU A 31 11.33 -20.08 0.38
CA GLU A 31 12.58 -20.45 1.04
C GLU A 31 13.18 -19.28 1.84
N GLY A 32 12.62 -18.07 1.71
CA GLY A 32 13.17 -16.89 2.38
C GLY A 32 14.49 -16.43 1.77
N ASN A 33 14.82 -16.91 0.56
CA ASN A 33 16.05 -16.59 -0.17
C ASN A 33 15.94 -15.19 -0.79
N TRP A 34 15.88 -14.18 0.09
CA TRP A 34 15.81 -12.76 -0.27
C TRP A 34 17.20 -12.12 -0.37
N GLU A 35 18.22 -12.76 0.20
CA GLU A 35 19.58 -12.24 0.32
C GLU A 35 20.58 -13.02 -0.54
N GLY A 36 20.94 -12.44 -1.69
CA GLY A 36 22.22 -12.76 -2.35
C GLY A 36 23.32 -11.96 -1.66
N MET A 37 24.34 -12.64 -1.13
CA MET A 37 25.30 -12.10 -0.16
C MET A 37 26.21 -10.96 -0.67
N VAL A 38 26.18 -10.60 -1.95
CA VAL A 38 27.02 -9.51 -2.49
C VAL A 38 26.26 -8.87 -3.66
N TYR A 39 25.74 -7.65 -3.48
CA TYR A 39 24.77 -6.95 -4.35
C TYR A 39 23.37 -7.60 -4.42
N MET A 40 22.46 -7.05 -3.61
CA MET A 40 21.07 -7.48 -3.36
C MET A 40 20.21 -7.54 -4.62
N THR A 41 20.26 -8.64 -5.36
CA THR A 41 19.22 -8.95 -6.35
C THR A 41 18.31 -10.03 -5.77
N SER A 42 17.01 -9.73 -5.69
CA SER A 42 16.02 -10.75 -5.33
C SER A 42 15.85 -11.68 -6.53
N GLU A 43 16.27 -12.94 -6.42
CA GLU A 43 16.03 -13.96 -7.46
C GLU A 43 14.54 -14.08 -7.77
N ALA A 44 13.69 -14.02 -6.72
CA ALA A 44 12.24 -13.96 -6.87
C ALA A 44 11.79 -12.72 -7.66
N GLY A 45 12.33 -11.55 -7.31
CA GLY A 45 12.08 -10.31 -8.03
C GLY A 45 12.45 -10.40 -9.52
N ASN A 46 13.63 -10.95 -9.82
CA ASN A 46 14.09 -11.15 -11.20
C ASN A 46 13.17 -12.10 -11.98
N GLY A 47 12.77 -13.23 -11.38
CA GLY A 47 11.85 -14.18 -12.01
C GLY A 47 10.49 -13.53 -12.34
N TYR A 48 9.89 -12.79 -11.40
CA TYR A 48 8.65 -12.06 -11.68
C TYR A 48 8.84 -10.96 -12.72
N PHE A 49 9.97 -10.26 -12.72
CA PHE A 49 10.25 -9.18 -13.66
C PHE A 49 10.41 -9.71 -15.10
N GLU A 50 11.18 -10.79 -15.28
CA GLU A 50 11.33 -11.46 -16.58
C GLU A 50 9.98 -11.98 -17.08
N ALA A 51 9.20 -12.63 -16.22
CA ALA A 51 7.84 -13.07 -16.52
C ALA A 51 6.95 -11.91 -17.01
N ALA A 52 7.01 -10.76 -16.35
CA ALA A 52 6.28 -9.56 -16.75
C ALA A 52 6.72 -9.02 -18.13
N GLN A 53 8.03 -8.98 -18.39
CA GLN A 53 8.58 -8.55 -19.68
C GLN A 53 8.12 -9.46 -20.83
N PHE A 54 8.06 -10.77 -20.63
CA PHE A 54 7.55 -11.71 -21.63
C PHE A 54 6.10 -11.41 -21.99
N LYS A 55 5.27 -11.04 -21.00
CA LYS A 55 3.86 -10.69 -21.26
C LYS A 55 3.68 -9.35 -21.94
N ASP A 56 4.52 -8.39 -21.59
CA ASP A 56 4.45 -7.04 -22.14
C ASP A 56 4.78 -6.99 -23.65
N LYS A 57 5.61 -7.92 -24.14
CA LYS A 57 6.04 -8.01 -25.54
C LYS A 57 5.00 -8.61 -26.51
N GLY A 58 3.75 -8.81 -26.10
CA GLY A 58 2.64 -8.89 -27.06
C GLY A 58 1.92 -10.24 -27.25
N LEU A 59 1.71 -11.04 -26.19
CA LEU A 59 0.92 -12.28 -26.31
C LEU A 59 -0.11 -12.52 -25.19
N PHE A 60 -0.17 -11.65 -24.18
CA PHE A 60 -0.99 -11.87 -22.99
C PHE A 60 -1.73 -10.62 -22.55
N SER A 61 -2.75 -10.83 -21.71
CA SER A 61 -3.46 -9.75 -21.01
C SER A 61 -2.45 -8.89 -20.26
N ILE A 62 -2.35 -7.62 -20.64
CA ILE A 62 -1.45 -6.63 -20.05
C ILE A 62 -1.74 -6.47 -18.53
N HIS A 63 -2.94 -6.81 -18.07
CA HIS A 63 -3.29 -6.88 -16.64
C HIS A 63 -2.36 -7.83 -15.89
N LYS A 64 -2.08 -9.01 -16.47
CA LYS A 64 -1.17 -9.98 -15.85
C LYS A 64 0.27 -9.47 -15.78
N ALA A 65 0.73 -8.75 -16.80
CA ALA A 65 2.06 -8.14 -16.79
C ALA A 65 2.19 -7.10 -15.67
N SER A 66 1.14 -6.28 -15.48
CA SER A 66 1.09 -5.23 -14.45
C SER A 66 1.20 -5.85 -13.05
N SER A 67 0.45 -6.92 -12.79
CA SER A 67 0.51 -7.67 -11.53
C SER A 67 1.87 -8.32 -11.28
N GLU A 68 2.55 -8.80 -12.32
CA GLU A 68 3.89 -9.42 -12.19
C GLU A 68 4.99 -8.40 -11.94
N PHE A 69 4.93 -7.23 -12.59
CA PHE A 69 5.82 -6.12 -12.21
C PHE A 69 5.58 -5.71 -10.75
N LEU A 70 4.33 -5.65 -10.28
CA LEU A 70 4.04 -5.35 -8.89
C LEU A 70 4.63 -6.41 -7.93
N SER A 71 4.48 -7.71 -8.25
CA SER A 71 5.11 -8.78 -7.46
C SER A 71 6.63 -8.69 -7.46
N ALA A 72 7.25 -8.39 -8.61
CA ALA A 72 8.69 -8.17 -8.69
C ALA A 72 9.14 -7.00 -7.80
N ALA A 73 8.43 -5.88 -7.84
CA ALA A 73 8.70 -4.71 -7.02
C ALA A 73 8.55 -5.00 -5.53
N ASP A 74 7.50 -5.72 -5.12
CA ASP A 74 7.31 -6.15 -3.72
C ASP A 74 8.47 -7.07 -3.27
N CYS A 75 8.97 -7.97 -4.11
CA CYS A 75 10.14 -8.81 -3.82
C CYS A 75 11.43 -7.98 -3.70
N TYR A 76 11.67 -7.05 -4.63
CA TYR A 76 12.80 -6.13 -4.56
C TYR A 76 12.76 -5.25 -3.31
N HIS A 77 11.57 -4.77 -2.93
CA HIS A 77 11.37 -3.95 -1.74
C HIS A 77 11.72 -4.72 -0.46
N LYS A 78 11.25 -5.97 -0.34
CA LYS A 78 11.62 -6.85 0.78
C LYS A 78 13.12 -7.12 0.87
N ALA A 79 13.78 -7.24 -0.29
CA ALA A 79 15.22 -7.45 -0.40
C ALA A 79 16.05 -6.15 -0.36
N LEU A 80 15.42 -5.00 -0.01
CA LEU A 80 16.06 -3.68 0.02
C LEU A 80 16.75 -3.27 -1.29
N CYS A 81 16.31 -3.84 -2.41
CA CYS A 81 16.91 -3.62 -3.73
C CYS A 81 16.46 -2.29 -4.33
N GLU A 82 17.40 -1.51 -4.86
CA GLU A 82 17.14 -0.21 -5.50
C GLU A 82 16.15 -0.31 -6.68
N LYS A 83 16.11 -1.47 -7.36
CA LYS A 83 15.20 -1.75 -8.47
C LYS A 83 13.72 -1.69 -8.08
N ALA A 84 13.39 -1.76 -6.79
CA ALA A 84 12.01 -1.73 -6.31
C ALA A 84 11.28 -0.47 -6.81
N TYR A 85 11.93 0.69 -6.72
CA TYR A 85 11.32 1.98 -7.06
C TYR A 85 10.90 2.03 -8.54
N ASP A 86 11.85 1.78 -9.44
CA ASP A 86 11.62 1.79 -10.89
C ASP A 86 10.60 0.73 -11.29
N THR A 87 10.63 -0.43 -10.63
CA THR A 87 9.71 -1.52 -10.92
C THR A 87 8.27 -1.18 -10.47
N TYR A 88 8.08 -0.49 -9.35
CA TYR A 88 6.77 0.04 -8.97
C TYR A 88 6.25 1.07 -9.98
N LEU A 89 7.11 1.99 -10.44
CA LEU A 89 6.72 2.97 -11.46
C LEU A 89 6.29 2.29 -12.77
N LEU A 90 7.04 1.27 -13.20
CA LEU A 90 6.69 0.43 -14.35
C LEU A 90 5.33 -0.25 -14.15
N ALA A 91 5.09 -0.87 -12.98
CA ALA A 91 3.80 -1.50 -12.69
C ALA A 91 2.64 -0.49 -12.80
N ILE A 92 2.77 0.70 -12.18
CA ILE A 92 1.77 1.77 -12.25
C ILE A 92 1.50 2.18 -13.70
N ASP A 93 2.55 2.37 -14.50
CA ASP A 93 2.40 2.79 -15.89
C ASP A 93 1.70 1.72 -16.75
N ARG A 94 1.89 0.43 -16.45
CA ARG A 94 1.17 -0.67 -17.12
C ARG A 94 -0.32 -0.72 -16.73
N PHE A 95 -0.65 -0.50 -15.47
CA PHE A 95 -2.06 -0.32 -15.06
C PHE A 95 -2.72 0.85 -15.79
N LEU A 96 -2.00 1.96 -15.99
CA LEU A 96 -2.51 3.09 -16.76
C LEU A 96 -2.74 2.75 -18.23
N LYS A 97 -1.82 2.01 -18.88
CA LYS A 97 -1.99 1.53 -20.26
C LYS A 97 -3.21 0.61 -20.42
N ASN A 98 -3.62 -0.06 -19.35
CA ASN A 98 -4.81 -0.92 -19.32
C ASN A 98 -6.10 -0.18 -19.00
N ASN A 99 -6.04 1.14 -18.87
CA ASN A 99 -7.15 1.96 -18.39
C ASN A 99 -7.63 1.57 -16.96
N GLU A 100 -6.77 0.91 -16.17
CA GLU A 100 -7.03 0.52 -14.77
C GLU A 100 -6.60 1.66 -13.82
N ILE A 101 -7.21 2.82 -14.01
CA ILE A 101 -6.80 4.08 -13.37
C ILE A 101 -6.85 4.00 -11.84
N ASN A 102 -7.90 3.37 -11.29
CA ASN A 102 -8.08 3.27 -9.84
C ASN A 102 -7.02 2.38 -9.20
N GLN A 103 -6.63 1.30 -9.87
CA GLN A 103 -5.56 0.39 -9.45
C GLN A 103 -4.21 1.12 -9.49
N ALA A 104 -3.93 1.87 -10.55
CA ALA A 104 -2.72 2.69 -10.64
C ALA A 104 -2.62 3.71 -9.48
N ILE A 105 -3.72 4.41 -9.18
CA ILE A 105 -3.80 5.35 -8.03
C ILE A 105 -3.58 4.59 -6.71
N HIS A 106 -4.26 3.45 -6.52
CA HIS A 106 -4.15 2.65 -5.30
C HIS A 106 -2.73 2.18 -5.07
N ILE A 107 -2.08 1.60 -6.09
CA ILE A 107 -0.71 1.11 -6.02
C ILE A 107 0.23 2.26 -5.70
N SER A 108 0.09 3.40 -6.37
CA SER A 108 0.89 4.59 -6.07
C SER A 108 0.78 4.98 -4.59
N VAL A 109 -0.42 5.02 -4.00
CA VAL A 109 -0.57 5.31 -2.57
C VAL A 109 0.04 4.21 -1.69
N LYS A 110 -0.15 2.93 -2.04
CA LYS A 110 0.39 1.78 -1.29
C LYS A 110 1.92 1.83 -1.26
N CYS A 111 2.56 2.06 -2.41
CA CYS A 111 4.01 2.18 -2.51
C CYS A 111 4.52 3.33 -1.63
N GLY A 112 3.90 4.51 -1.70
CA GLY A 112 4.30 5.64 -0.85
C GLY A 112 4.25 5.28 0.64
N TYR A 113 3.24 4.52 1.07
CA TYR A 113 3.15 4.04 2.45
C TYR A 113 4.21 3.00 2.81
N GLN A 114 4.54 2.07 1.91
CA GLN A 114 5.59 1.09 2.12
C GLN A 114 6.97 1.74 2.29
N TYR A 115 7.30 2.75 1.48
CA TYR A 115 8.58 3.49 1.61
C TYR A 115 8.69 4.22 2.94
N GLU A 116 7.61 4.85 3.41
CA GLU A 116 7.61 5.52 4.71
C GLU A 116 7.68 4.53 5.86
N LYS A 117 6.89 3.47 5.80
CA LYS A 117 6.77 2.48 6.87
C LYS A 117 8.05 1.66 7.03
N ASP A 118 8.55 1.12 5.92
CA ASP A 118 9.58 0.08 5.97
C ASP A 118 10.98 0.70 5.89
N TRP A 119 11.16 1.78 5.11
CA TRP A 119 12.49 2.38 4.84
C TRP A 119 12.66 3.77 5.47
N SER A 120 11.61 4.35 6.07
CA SER A 120 11.62 5.74 6.55
C SER A 120 12.07 6.75 5.48
N ASP A 121 11.78 6.42 4.21
CA ASP A 121 12.12 7.22 3.03
C ASP A 121 10.90 8.08 2.65
N PHE A 122 10.76 9.19 3.36
CA PHE A 122 9.64 10.12 3.19
C PHE A 122 9.66 10.86 1.85
N GLU A 123 10.84 11.02 1.23
CA GLU A 123 10.99 11.70 -0.05
C GLU A 123 10.40 10.83 -1.17
N LYS A 124 10.82 9.56 -1.27
CA LYS A 124 10.19 8.62 -2.21
C LYS A 124 8.72 8.37 -1.88
N GLY A 125 8.38 8.35 -0.59
CA GLY A 125 7.00 8.32 -0.12
C GLY A 125 6.14 9.44 -0.75
N ASP A 126 6.63 10.68 -0.68
CA ASP A 126 5.97 11.86 -1.26
C ASP A 126 5.82 11.78 -2.77
N GLU A 127 6.85 11.34 -3.50
CA GLU A 127 6.80 11.21 -4.95
C GLU A 127 5.65 10.29 -5.40
N PHE A 128 5.46 9.15 -4.70
CA PHE A 128 4.38 8.22 -4.95
C PHE A 128 3.01 8.80 -4.58
N TYR A 129 2.89 9.54 -3.48
CA TYR A 129 1.64 10.21 -3.11
C TYR A 129 1.27 11.33 -4.09
N ASP A 130 2.25 12.09 -4.55
CA ASP A 130 2.08 13.13 -5.56
C ASP A 130 1.71 12.54 -6.91
N LYS A 131 2.32 11.42 -7.31
CA LYS A 131 1.90 10.67 -8.51
C LYS A 131 0.43 10.26 -8.38
N ALA A 132 -0.01 9.75 -7.23
CA ALA A 132 -1.42 9.41 -7.01
C ALA A 132 -2.35 10.65 -7.12
N ASN A 133 -1.95 11.79 -6.56
CA ASN A 133 -2.71 13.05 -6.65
C ASN A 133 -2.79 13.59 -8.09
N LYS A 134 -1.67 13.56 -8.82
CA LYS A 134 -1.61 13.93 -10.25
C LYS A 134 -2.53 13.06 -11.09
N LEU A 135 -2.54 11.74 -10.84
CA LEU A 135 -3.44 10.80 -11.52
C LEU A 135 -4.92 11.07 -11.20
N ARG A 136 -5.26 11.32 -9.93
CA ARG A 136 -6.63 11.72 -9.54
C ARG A 136 -7.10 12.96 -10.31
N LYS A 137 -6.29 14.00 -10.33
CA LYS A 137 -6.59 15.24 -11.07
C LYS A 137 -6.74 14.98 -12.57
N LYS A 138 -5.79 14.24 -13.17
CA LYS A 138 -5.78 13.95 -14.61
C LYS A 138 -7.04 13.21 -15.08
N TYR A 139 -7.53 12.25 -14.30
CA TYR A 139 -8.65 11.40 -14.67
C TYR A 139 -9.95 11.75 -13.92
N ASN A 140 -10.03 12.95 -13.33
CA ASN A 140 -11.20 13.43 -12.59
C ASN A 140 -11.72 12.43 -11.53
N ARG A 141 -10.79 11.80 -10.79
CA ARG A 141 -11.11 10.88 -9.70
C ARG A 141 -11.09 11.61 -8.37
N TYR A 142 -12.24 11.67 -7.72
CA TYR A 142 -12.36 12.24 -6.38
C TYR A 142 -12.04 11.18 -5.33
N HIS A 143 -11.48 11.62 -4.21
CA HIS A 143 -11.28 10.80 -3.04
C HIS A 143 -11.91 11.50 -1.84
N LEU A 144 -12.81 10.80 -1.16
CA LEU A 144 -13.32 11.19 0.14
C LEU A 144 -12.50 10.41 1.16
N CYS A 145 -11.63 11.07 1.93
CA CYS A 145 -10.89 10.37 3.00
C CYS A 145 -11.82 10.11 4.18
N ALA A 146 -12.70 9.13 3.99
CA ALA A 146 -13.66 8.66 4.98
C ALA A 146 -13.05 7.62 5.93
N LEU A 147 -11.87 7.08 5.61
CA LEU A 147 -11.19 6.06 6.41
C LEU A 147 -10.35 6.73 7.50
N THR A 148 -11.05 7.23 8.52
CA THR A 148 -10.44 7.80 9.72
C THR A 148 -10.38 6.77 10.86
N SER A 149 -9.66 7.08 11.94
CA SER A 149 -9.67 6.27 13.16
C SER A 149 -11.09 6.15 13.73
N GLU A 150 -11.89 7.21 13.67
CA GLU A 150 -13.29 7.21 14.12
C GLU A 150 -14.14 6.25 13.28
N PHE A 151 -13.97 6.25 11.96
CA PHE A 151 -14.64 5.29 11.09
C PHE A 151 -14.27 3.84 11.47
N MET A 152 -12.99 3.57 11.67
CA MET A 152 -12.50 2.23 12.04
C MET A 152 -13.02 1.77 13.40
N HIS A 153 -13.07 2.66 14.40
CA HIS A 153 -13.71 2.36 15.69
C HIS A 153 -15.21 2.12 15.54
N GLY A 154 -15.90 2.85 14.67
CA GLY A 154 -17.31 2.60 14.33
C GLY A 154 -17.51 1.21 13.74
N VAL A 155 -16.64 0.78 12.82
CA VAL A 155 -16.65 -0.59 12.26
C VAL A 155 -16.47 -1.63 13.37
N ILE A 156 -15.51 -1.42 14.28
CA ILE A 156 -15.29 -2.32 15.42
C ILE A 156 -16.53 -2.39 16.31
N GLY A 157 -17.14 -1.25 16.64
CA GLY A 157 -18.33 -1.19 17.47
C GLY A 157 -19.52 -1.93 16.84
N ASP A 158 -19.76 -1.69 15.54
CA ASP A 158 -20.82 -2.33 14.76
C ASP A 158 -20.64 -3.87 14.75
N VAL A 159 -19.43 -4.34 14.46
CA VAL A 159 -19.10 -5.78 14.39
C VAL A 159 -19.16 -6.41 15.78
N SER A 160 -18.56 -5.79 16.80
CA SER A 160 -18.61 -6.26 18.20
C SER A 160 -20.04 -6.38 18.72
N LYS A 161 -20.90 -5.41 18.41
CA LYS A 161 -22.32 -5.46 18.77
C LYS A 161 -23.00 -6.66 18.12
N LYS A 162 -22.79 -6.87 16.82
CA LYS A 162 -23.37 -8.02 16.11
C LYS A 162 -22.82 -9.36 16.57
N LEU A 163 -21.52 -9.49 16.83
CA LEU A 163 -20.94 -10.72 17.37
C LEU A 163 -21.55 -11.14 18.72
N LYS A 164 -22.13 -10.20 19.48
CA LYS A 164 -22.84 -10.47 20.73
C LYS A 164 -24.31 -10.85 20.54
N CYS A 165 -25.06 -10.09 19.73
CA CYS A 165 -26.51 -10.27 19.62
C CYS A 165 -26.97 -11.10 18.41
N ASP A 166 -26.18 -11.14 17.35
CA ASP A 166 -26.56 -11.63 16.03
C ASP A 166 -25.31 -11.91 15.16
N PRO A 167 -24.54 -12.97 15.49
CA PRO A 167 -23.22 -13.21 14.91
C PRO A 167 -23.26 -13.46 13.40
N GLU A 168 -24.38 -13.97 12.89
CA GLU A 168 -24.54 -14.25 11.45
C GLU A 168 -24.49 -12.96 10.63
N ASN A 169 -25.06 -11.88 11.16
CA ASN A 169 -25.06 -10.58 10.49
C ASN A 169 -23.75 -9.81 10.68
N ALA A 170 -22.83 -10.25 11.54
CA ALA A 170 -21.52 -9.59 11.69
C ALA A 170 -20.71 -9.64 10.38
N ILE A 171 -20.72 -10.77 9.66
CA ILE A 171 -20.01 -10.92 8.38
C ILE A 171 -20.62 -10.00 7.32
N LYS A 172 -21.94 -9.86 7.29
CA LYS A 172 -22.62 -8.93 6.37
C LYS A 172 -22.21 -7.48 6.62
N ILE A 173 -22.02 -7.08 7.89
CA ILE A 173 -21.48 -5.76 8.23
C ILE A 173 -20.06 -5.61 7.68
N ILE A 174 -19.18 -6.59 7.91
CA ILE A 174 -17.78 -6.52 7.42
C ILE A 174 -17.77 -6.36 5.89
N TYR A 175 -18.59 -7.15 5.18
CA TYR A 175 -18.73 -7.05 3.72
C TYR A 175 -19.28 -5.70 3.26
N PHE A 176 -20.30 -5.18 3.94
CA PHE A 176 -20.86 -3.88 3.61
C PHE A 176 -19.83 -2.76 3.82
N LYS A 177 -19.10 -2.78 4.93
CA LYS A 177 -18.05 -1.80 5.21
C LYS A 177 -16.90 -1.92 4.20
N SER A 178 -16.51 -3.14 3.80
CA SER A 178 -15.45 -3.33 2.80
C SER A 178 -15.78 -2.66 1.48
N ARG A 179 -17.03 -2.75 1.02
CA ARG A 179 -17.49 -2.04 -0.19
C ARG A 179 -17.32 -0.53 -0.09
N ILE A 180 -17.75 0.07 1.02
CA ILE A 180 -17.58 1.52 1.25
C ILE A 180 -16.10 1.90 1.16
N MET A 181 -15.20 1.08 1.74
CA MET A 181 -13.77 1.35 1.72
C MET A 181 -13.17 1.28 0.31
N PHE A 182 -13.58 0.28 -0.49
CA PHE A 182 -13.14 0.16 -1.88
C PHE A 182 -13.66 1.32 -2.75
N GLU A 183 -14.90 1.73 -2.56
CA GLU A 183 -15.55 2.80 -3.34
C GLU A 183 -14.99 4.20 -2.98
N ALA A 184 -14.62 4.44 -1.72
CA ALA A 184 -14.04 5.72 -1.27
C ALA A 184 -12.65 6.01 -1.88
N GLY A 185 -11.95 4.97 -2.33
CA GLY A 185 -10.54 5.03 -2.72
C GLY A 185 -9.62 5.26 -1.52
N VAL A 186 -8.31 5.31 -1.79
CA VAL A 186 -7.28 5.47 -0.75
C VAL A 186 -6.50 6.76 -0.97
N CYS A 187 -5.98 7.33 0.11
CA CYS A 187 -4.92 8.35 0.08
C CYS A 187 -3.91 8.06 1.18
N ARG A 188 -2.91 8.91 1.29
CA ARG A 188 -1.87 8.83 2.32
C ARG A 188 -2.38 8.63 3.75
N LYS A 189 -3.42 9.36 4.16
CA LYS A 189 -3.98 9.25 5.53
C LYS A 189 -4.77 7.96 5.73
N CYS A 190 -5.42 7.51 4.65
CA CYS A 190 -6.41 6.46 4.67
C CYS A 190 -5.79 5.05 4.41
N ILE A 191 -4.62 4.96 3.74
CA ILE A 191 -3.99 3.70 3.34
C ILE A 191 -3.57 2.75 4.49
N PRO A 192 -3.11 3.21 5.67
CA PRO A 192 -2.76 2.30 6.76
C PRO A 192 -4.01 1.54 7.24
N PHE A 193 -5.10 2.26 7.47
CA PHE A 193 -6.40 1.70 7.87
C PHE A 193 -6.98 0.78 6.79
N HIS A 194 -6.86 1.18 5.52
CA HIS A 194 -7.26 0.34 4.41
C HIS A 194 -6.49 -0.98 4.37
N SER A 195 -5.18 -0.95 4.61
CA SER A 195 -4.32 -2.13 4.55
C SER A 195 -4.68 -3.16 5.62
N ILE A 196 -4.82 -2.73 6.87
CA ILE A 196 -5.20 -3.62 7.97
C ILE A 196 -6.62 -4.16 7.83
N PHE A 197 -7.54 -3.36 7.29
CA PHE A 197 -8.92 -3.81 7.09
C PHE A 197 -9.03 -4.81 5.94
N LEU A 198 -8.26 -4.63 4.87
CA LEU A 198 -8.22 -5.61 3.78
C LEU A 198 -7.73 -6.97 4.26
N GLU A 199 -6.71 -6.99 5.14
CA GLU A 199 -6.24 -8.22 5.77
C GLU A 199 -7.34 -8.87 6.61
N TYR A 200 -7.99 -8.07 7.47
CA TYR A 200 -9.12 -8.51 8.26
C TYR A 200 -10.23 -9.12 7.39
N PHE A 201 -10.63 -8.43 6.32
CA PHE A 201 -11.64 -8.91 5.39
C PHE A 201 -11.20 -10.18 4.64
N ALA A 202 -9.96 -10.25 4.16
CA ALA A 202 -9.46 -11.41 3.44
C ALA A 202 -9.46 -12.68 4.30
N GLU A 203 -9.04 -12.58 5.56
CA GLU A 203 -9.06 -13.71 6.50
C GLU A 203 -10.49 -14.16 6.81
N THR A 204 -11.43 -13.22 6.97
CA THR A 204 -12.85 -13.59 7.17
C THR A 204 -13.43 -14.36 5.98
N ARG A 205 -13.05 -13.99 4.75
CA ARG A 205 -13.47 -14.70 3.52
C ARG A 205 -12.81 -16.07 3.37
N LYS A 206 -11.52 -16.20 3.70
CA LYS A 206 -10.82 -17.50 3.64
C LYS A 206 -11.56 -18.55 4.47
N LYS A 207 -12.00 -18.17 5.68
CA LYS A 207 -12.73 -19.08 6.57
C LYS A 207 -14.17 -19.32 6.13
N GLU A 208 -14.83 -18.35 5.49
CA GLU A 208 -16.19 -18.54 4.96
C GLU A 208 -16.25 -19.67 3.92
N ASN A 209 -15.27 -19.73 3.01
CA ASN A 209 -15.24 -20.74 1.95
C ASN A 209 -14.85 -22.15 2.41
N MET A 210 -14.48 -22.36 3.69
CA MET A 210 -13.96 -23.65 4.19
C MET A 210 -14.99 -24.54 4.87
N TYR A 211 -16.23 -24.07 5.14
CA TYR A 211 -17.13 -24.76 6.08
C TYR A 211 -18.57 -24.90 5.56
N GLU A 212 -18.97 -26.13 5.22
CA GLU A 212 -20.33 -26.46 4.73
C GLU A 212 -21.35 -26.96 5.79
N ASN A 213 -20.95 -27.29 7.04
CA ASN A 213 -21.86 -27.91 8.06
C ASN A 213 -22.02 -27.10 9.38
N SER A 214 -23.11 -27.35 10.14
CA SER A 214 -23.53 -26.58 11.33
C SER A 214 -22.59 -26.63 12.56
N ILE A 215 -21.92 -27.76 12.85
CA ILE A 215 -20.87 -27.82 13.91
C ILE A 215 -19.68 -26.92 13.53
N LYS A 216 -19.37 -26.82 12.24
CA LYS A 216 -18.34 -25.91 11.73
C LYS A 216 -18.77 -24.44 11.86
N TYR A 217 -20.07 -24.15 11.94
CA TYR A 217 -20.61 -22.80 12.12
C TYR A 217 -20.36 -22.22 13.52
N ARG A 218 -20.53 -23.01 14.59
CA ARG A 218 -20.17 -22.55 15.96
C ARG A 218 -18.68 -22.24 16.06
N ASN A 219 -17.83 -23.11 15.50
CA ASN A 219 -16.39 -22.88 15.44
C ASN A 219 -16.04 -21.63 14.61
N LYS A 220 -16.83 -21.31 13.57
CA LYS A 220 -16.69 -20.08 12.78
C LYS A 220 -16.97 -18.82 13.60
N ILE A 221 -17.99 -18.82 14.45
CA ILE A 221 -18.32 -17.67 15.30
C ILE A 221 -17.23 -17.41 16.34
N GLU A 222 -16.79 -18.45 17.06
CA GLU A 222 -15.74 -18.29 18.08
C GLU A 222 -14.41 -17.85 17.46
N TRP A 223 -14.02 -18.44 16.32
CA TRP A 223 -12.87 -17.96 15.56
C TRP A 223 -13.01 -16.49 15.14
N LEU A 224 -14.20 -16.08 14.66
CA LEU A 224 -14.43 -14.70 14.25
C LEU A 224 -14.35 -13.73 15.43
N LYS A 225 -14.81 -14.12 16.63
CA LYS A 225 -14.63 -13.33 17.86
C LYS A 225 -13.15 -13.17 18.18
N GLU A 226 -12.39 -14.26 18.23
CA GLU A 226 -10.95 -14.22 18.52
C GLU A 226 -10.20 -13.35 17.50
N TYR A 227 -10.46 -13.55 16.21
CA TYR A 227 -9.81 -12.78 15.15
C TYR A 227 -10.24 -11.30 15.16
N HIS A 228 -11.49 -11.02 15.53
CA HIS A 228 -11.95 -9.64 15.70
C HIS A 228 -11.21 -8.93 16.84
N GLU A 229 -10.93 -9.60 17.97
CA GLU A 229 -10.11 -9.00 19.04
C GLU A 229 -8.68 -8.71 18.56
N LYS A 230 -8.03 -9.65 17.85
CA LYS A 230 -6.72 -9.41 17.22
C LYS A 230 -6.73 -8.20 16.29
N PHE A 231 -7.80 -8.03 15.52
CA PHE A 231 -7.97 -6.87 14.65
C PHE A 231 -8.05 -5.54 15.45
N LYS A 232 -8.70 -5.51 16.62
CA LYS A 232 -8.74 -4.30 17.48
C LYS A 232 -7.34 -3.94 18.00
N GLU A 233 -6.56 -4.94 18.38
CA GLU A 233 -5.18 -4.75 18.82
C GLU A 233 -4.31 -4.17 17.68
N ILE A 234 -4.40 -4.77 16.49
CA ILE A 234 -3.69 -4.29 15.28
C ILE A 234 -4.10 -2.85 14.94
N LEU A 235 -5.39 -2.51 15.01
CA LEU A 235 -5.85 -1.15 14.77
C LEU A 235 -5.23 -0.17 15.78
N THR A 236 -5.24 -0.52 17.06
CA THR A 236 -4.69 0.33 18.13
C THR A 236 -3.21 0.58 17.92
N GLN A 237 -2.43 -0.47 17.61
CA GLN A 237 -1.01 -0.35 17.25
C GLN A 237 -0.80 0.51 16.01
N THR A 238 -1.67 0.38 15.00
CA THR A 238 -1.61 1.16 13.77
C THR A 238 -1.84 2.65 14.04
N ILE A 239 -2.79 3.01 14.91
CA ILE A 239 -3.04 4.40 15.29
C ILE A 239 -1.81 5.00 15.96
N VAL A 240 -1.24 4.33 16.96
CA VAL A 240 -0.01 4.77 17.65
C VAL A 240 1.16 4.90 16.68
N PHE A 241 1.32 3.94 15.76
CA PHE A 241 2.34 3.99 14.71
C PHE A 241 2.18 5.23 13.82
N LEU A 242 0.96 5.58 13.42
CA LEU A 242 0.71 6.75 12.59
C LEU A 242 0.99 8.05 13.30
N GLU A 243 0.66 8.16 14.58
CA GLU A 243 1.02 9.32 15.40
C GLU A 243 2.55 9.50 15.42
N ARG A 244 3.29 8.40 15.61
CA ARG A 244 4.76 8.42 15.57
C ARG A 244 5.30 8.87 14.20
N LEU A 245 4.79 8.32 13.10
CA LEU A 245 5.20 8.73 11.74
C LEU A 245 4.96 10.22 11.50
N VAL A 246 3.83 10.76 11.96
CA VAL A 246 3.53 12.19 11.86
C VAL A 246 4.56 13.03 12.62
N GLU A 247 4.94 12.61 13.83
CA GLU A 247 5.98 13.30 14.60
C GLU A 247 7.36 13.19 13.96
N GLU A 248 7.74 12.03 13.42
CA GLU A 248 9.00 11.85 12.69
C GLU A 248 9.11 12.74 11.46
N ARG A 249 8.02 12.85 10.69
CA ARG A 249 7.96 13.75 9.54
C ARG A 249 8.12 15.22 9.95
N LYS A 250 7.46 15.66 11.03
CA LYS A 250 7.63 17.03 11.57
C LYS A 250 9.09 17.33 11.95
N LYS A 251 9.84 16.32 12.42
CA LYS A 251 11.26 16.48 12.76
C LYS A 251 12.17 16.62 11.54
N ARG A 252 11.75 16.11 10.38
CA ARG A 252 12.54 16.17 9.13
C ARG A 252 12.23 17.39 8.29
N ASP A 253 11.03 17.94 8.39
CA ASP A 253 10.65 19.18 7.70
C ASP A 253 11.50 20.37 8.19
N PRO A 254 12.39 20.94 7.35
CA PRO A 254 13.27 22.04 7.74
C PRO A 254 12.49 23.26 8.25
N VAL A 255 11.33 23.54 7.64
CA VAL A 255 10.46 24.67 8.05
C VAL A 255 9.93 24.41 9.45
N GLN A 256 9.48 23.18 9.71
CA GLN A 256 8.97 22.83 11.02
C GLN A 256 10.07 22.77 12.08
N ARG A 257 11.30 22.36 11.73
CA ARG A 257 12.47 22.46 12.62
C ARG A 257 12.76 23.91 12.99
N CYS A 258 12.76 24.82 12.02
CA CYS A 258 12.93 26.26 12.27
C CYS A 258 11.81 26.82 13.16
N LEU A 259 10.54 26.51 12.88
CA LEU A 259 9.41 26.96 13.71
C LEU A 259 9.48 26.42 15.14
N SER A 260 9.89 25.16 15.31
CA SER A 260 10.09 24.54 16.63
C SER A 260 11.20 25.24 17.41
N ALA A 261 12.34 25.52 16.75
CA ALA A 261 13.47 26.23 17.36
C ALA A 261 13.07 27.65 17.80
N ILE A 262 12.36 28.39 16.94
CA ILE A 262 11.86 29.74 17.26
C ILE A 262 10.92 29.69 18.48
N ARG A 263 9.99 28.73 18.52
CA ARG A 263 9.07 28.57 19.67
C ARG A 263 9.82 28.24 20.97
N GLY A 264 10.87 27.43 20.91
CA GLY A 264 11.77 27.15 22.04
C GLY A 264 12.45 28.42 22.56
N CYS A 265 13.01 29.25 21.67
CA CYS A 265 13.65 30.51 22.05
C CYS A 265 12.66 31.52 22.66
N LEU A 266 11.43 31.58 22.15
CA LEU A 266 10.39 32.48 22.67
C LEU A 266 9.91 32.09 24.07
N ASN A 267 9.83 30.80 24.37
CA ASN A 267 9.44 30.33 25.71
C ASN A 267 10.53 30.56 26.77
N MET A 268 11.78 30.80 26.36
CA MET A 268 12.89 31.09 27.28
C MET A 268 13.06 32.58 27.59
N SER A 269 12.39 33.48 26.87
CA SER A 269 12.47 34.92 27.09
C SER A 269 11.07 35.51 27.21
N GLY A 270 10.59 35.66 28.46
CA GLY A 270 9.29 36.27 28.80
C GLY A 270 9.10 37.74 28.36
N THR A 271 9.94 38.26 27.45
CA THR A 271 9.97 39.65 27.00
C THR A 271 9.97 39.82 25.46
N CYS A 272 9.88 38.75 24.65
CA CYS A 272 10.06 38.83 23.19
C CYS A 272 8.78 38.66 22.34
N LEU A 273 7.61 39.12 22.81
CA LEU A 273 6.36 38.98 22.04
C LEU A 273 6.29 39.90 20.80
N ASN A 274 6.98 41.05 20.82
CA ASN A 274 6.91 42.05 19.74
C ASN A 274 7.73 41.68 18.48
N PHE A 275 8.74 40.81 18.58
CA PHE A 275 9.57 40.41 17.42
C PHE A 275 8.87 39.38 16.51
N TYR A 276 7.91 38.62 17.05
CA TYR A 276 7.25 37.53 16.32
C TYR A 276 6.28 38.02 15.23
N ILE A 277 5.69 39.21 15.40
CA ILE A 277 4.74 39.78 14.43
C ILE A 277 5.48 40.23 13.15
N LEU A 278 6.71 40.74 13.27
CA LEU A 278 7.53 41.18 12.13
C LEU A 278 8.04 40.00 11.30
N LEU A 279 8.56 38.95 11.95
CA LEU A 279 9.08 37.75 11.25
C LEU A 279 8.01 36.99 10.46
N ARG A 280 6.75 36.97 10.94
CA ARG A 280 5.65 36.30 10.24
C ARG A 280 5.22 37.04 8.96
N HIS A 281 5.48 38.35 8.88
CA HIS A 281 5.14 39.16 7.72
C HIS A 281 6.17 38.98 6.59
N ASP A 282 7.45 38.81 6.93
CA ASP A 282 8.52 38.63 5.93
C ASP A 282 8.62 37.20 5.39
N LEU A 283 8.38 36.18 6.22
CA LEU A 283 8.35 34.78 5.76
C LEU A 283 7.22 34.50 4.74
N LYS A 284 6.10 35.24 4.81
CA LYS A 284 5.04 35.13 3.80
C LYS A 284 5.43 35.70 2.44
N LYS A 285 6.41 36.61 2.36
CA LYS A 285 6.90 37.19 1.10
C LYS A 285 7.96 36.32 0.40
N LEU A 286 8.52 35.32 1.09
CA LEU A 286 9.56 34.43 0.55
C LEU A 286 9.01 33.07 0.09
N LEU A 287 7.75 32.76 0.41
CA LEU A 287 7.12 31.45 0.15
C LEU A 287 5.98 31.49 -0.87
N PHE A 288 5.74 32.65 -1.49
CA PHE A 288 4.79 32.87 -2.60
C PHE A 288 5.42 33.81 -3.62
#